data_AF-A0A1M7PWT6-F1
#
_entry.id   AF-A0A1M7PWT6-F1
#
_cell.length_a   1.000
_cell.length_b   1.000
_cell.length_c   1.000
_cell.angle_alpha   90.00
_cell.angle_beta   90.00
_cell.angle_gamma   90.00
#
_symmetry.space_group_name_H-M   'P 1'
#
loop_
_entity.id
_entity.type
_entity.pdbx_description
1 polymer ?
#
loop_
_entity_poly.entity_id
_entity_poly.type
_entity_poly.pdbx_seq_one_letter_code
_entity_poly.pdbx_strand_id
1 'polypeptide(L)'
;MKNKLLLFLLFFSFLANKVNANNFEQTSNNSKINLQLAVSLMDTIKKTNKTLKSAKSTAIIPTPLTTAGSACKEEADLTVKVFMAASGGSGDIIEWFSSQTSNTILHTGSIYSPSVSQTTTYYVRTHAGADFSNRVPVVASVYSYPPAVTLKAFPNDAVICEGTPIEFTASGGGDFFEFSVDGIVKQGMSANRIFTTNALKKGQIVSVRTRYGVNFDGLATETAYGKGALEDNVLSAPLSLNALGGYINSIKISPTEDKLVFGIAGKLDNNRSMLLFLDTKPGGFNLSNYGDEANIIPSVKGFNYFNNNPSTFDSYFQADYCLAISTDNGGTNYFADIIELKTGNSTKTRLGNASTGFPSSVMGVNNGNSGIGDYNLGFEVEVLKSLIGYTVGDIKFFTLTMQDDSELNYNVTNSFLSPELSSSLDYGSSAMDYNVKDPNPVVVSADALIPCYKEASILINLDEKPTTATVGADQYNCSLSSTSLNGNSPTVGSGKWTLKSGPGLVNFSNVISGVSTASVDVEGIYVFTWSISNGVCPPSTADIKVEFHVPLLTPTASNQTVCASLPIQTLTAMASAQAGETVVWYDAATGGNVVS
;
A
#
# COMPACT_ATOMS: atom_id res chain seq x y z
N MET A 1 26.67 14.64 -7.16
CA MET A 1 26.33 13.22 -7.43
C MET A 1 25.87 13.01 -8.88
N LYS A 2 26.72 13.29 -9.89
CA LYS A 2 26.37 13.08 -11.32
C LYS A 2 27.34 12.20 -12.11
N ASN A 3 28.49 11.83 -11.53
CA ASN A 3 29.51 11.04 -12.23
C ASN A 3 29.64 9.58 -11.77
N LYS A 4 28.73 9.07 -10.92
CA LYS A 4 28.69 7.65 -10.53
C LYS A 4 27.64 6.82 -11.28
N LEU A 5 26.71 7.46 -12.00
CA LEU A 5 25.69 6.77 -12.80
C LEU A 5 26.20 6.41 -14.21
N LEU A 6 27.16 7.16 -14.75
CA LEU A 6 27.76 6.88 -16.06
C LEU A 6 28.73 5.69 -16.03
N LEU A 7 29.29 5.36 -14.86
CA LEU A 7 30.22 4.23 -14.70
C LEU A 7 29.50 2.88 -14.52
N PHE A 8 28.21 2.91 -14.15
CA PHE A 8 27.39 1.70 -14.02
C PHE A 8 26.73 1.30 -15.36
N LEU A 9 26.53 2.25 -16.27
CA LEU A 9 26.01 2.01 -17.63
C LEU A 9 27.08 1.64 -18.66
N LEU A 10 28.37 1.85 -18.36
CA LEU A 10 29.49 1.46 -19.24
C LEU A 10 30.04 0.06 -18.95
N PHE A 11 29.68 -0.57 -17.83
CA PHE A 11 30.20 -1.88 -17.43
C PHE A 11 29.43 -3.08 -17.99
N PHE A 12 28.23 -2.86 -18.57
CA PHE A 12 27.45 -3.91 -19.25
C PHE A 12 27.69 -3.97 -20.78
N SER A 13 28.51 -3.08 -21.33
CA SER A 13 28.79 -3.03 -22.78
C SER A 13 30.03 -3.83 -23.22
N PHE A 14 30.78 -4.46 -22.31
CA PHE A 14 32.09 -5.07 -22.62
C PHE A 14 32.25 -6.57 -22.31
N LEU A 15 31.22 -7.27 -21.83
CA LEU A 15 31.20 -8.74 -21.77
C LEU A 15 30.04 -9.33 -22.59
N ALA A 16 30.01 -8.99 -23.88
CA ALA A 16 29.39 -9.85 -24.87
C ALA A 16 30.36 -11.01 -25.14
N ASN A 17 30.17 -12.14 -24.45
CA ASN A 17 30.77 -13.39 -24.87
C ASN A 17 30.21 -13.75 -26.24
N LYS A 18 30.99 -13.52 -27.30
CA LYS A 18 30.85 -14.19 -28.59
C LYS A 18 30.96 -15.69 -28.36
N VAL A 19 29.84 -16.40 -28.39
CA VAL A 19 29.87 -17.84 -28.66
C VAL A 19 30.09 -17.99 -30.16
N ASN A 20 31.36 -18.11 -30.54
CA ASN A 20 31.79 -18.38 -31.89
C ASN A 20 31.63 -19.88 -32.13
N ALA A 21 30.60 -20.30 -32.85
CA ALA A 21 30.44 -21.68 -33.27
C ALA A 21 31.38 -21.97 -34.45
N ASN A 22 32.61 -22.39 -34.16
CA ASN A 22 33.52 -22.99 -35.14
C ASN A 22 33.92 -24.38 -34.67
N ASN A 23 33.32 -25.39 -35.30
CA ASN A 23 33.93 -26.63 -35.80
C ASN A 23 32.93 -27.79 -35.71
N PHE A 24 32.25 -28.07 -36.83
CA PHE A 24 32.01 -29.45 -37.27
C PHE A 24 31.79 -29.50 -38.79
N GLU A 25 32.76 -29.00 -39.55
CA GLU A 25 32.95 -29.46 -40.94
C GLU A 25 34.05 -30.53 -40.94
N GLN A 26 33.63 -31.79 -40.78
CA GLN A 26 34.22 -32.95 -41.48
C GLN A 26 33.37 -34.20 -41.22
N THR A 27 32.30 -34.36 -41.99
CA THR A 27 31.94 -35.64 -42.63
C THR A 27 31.02 -35.30 -43.79
N SER A 28 31.62 -35.09 -44.97
CA SER A 28 30.89 -35.06 -46.22
C SER A 28 30.37 -36.46 -46.54
N ASN A 29 29.16 -36.48 -47.11
CA ASN A 29 28.59 -37.49 -47.98
C ASN A 29 27.95 -38.75 -47.38
N ASN A 30 26.74 -38.98 -47.91
CA ASN A 30 25.97 -40.20 -47.97
C ASN A 30 25.31 -40.67 -46.67
N SER A 31 24.04 -40.30 -46.51
CA SER A 31 22.96 -41.27 -46.75
C SER A 31 21.59 -40.61 -46.62
N LYS A 32 20.78 -40.73 -47.67
CA LYS A 32 19.33 -40.74 -47.54
C LYS A 32 18.97 -41.91 -46.62
N ILE A 33 18.87 -41.68 -45.32
CA ILE A 33 18.34 -42.68 -44.40
C ILE A 33 16.82 -42.58 -44.47
N ASN A 34 16.24 -43.38 -45.37
CA ASN A 34 14.90 -43.90 -45.17
C ASN A 34 14.92 -44.62 -43.81
N LEU A 35 14.13 -44.14 -42.86
CA LEU A 35 13.88 -44.82 -41.60
C LEU A 35 13.05 -46.08 -41.91
N GLN A 36 13.72 -47.16 -42.31
CA GLN A 36 13.11 -48.46 -42.49
C GLN A 36 13.24 -49.21 -41.16
N LEU A 37 12.20 -49.15 -40.34
CA LEU A 37 12.07 -50.03 -39.17
C LEU A 37 12.00 -51.48 -39.67
N ALA A 38 13.08 -52.24 -39.49
CA ALA A 38 13.06 -53.69 -39.60
C ALA A 38 12.56 -54.26 -38.27
N VAL A 39 11.25 -54.47 -38.16
CA VAL A 39 10.66 -55.34 -37.13
C VAL A 39 10.56 -56.74 -37.73
N SER A 40 11.35 -57.69 -37.22
CA SER A 40 11.18 -59.10 -37.54
C SER A 40 10.02 -59.68 -36.73
N LEU A 41 8.82 -59.66 -37.31
CA LEU A 41 7.71 -60.49 -36.87
C LEU A 41 7.32 -61.37 -38.06
N MET A 42 7.48 -62.69 -37.89
CA MET A 42 6.77 -63.64 -38.73
C MET A 42 5.29 -63.50 -38.40
N ASP A 43 4.51 -62.91 -39.30
CA ASP A 43 3.07 -63.08 -39.25
C ASP A 43 2.44 -63.15 -40.64
N THR A 44 1.52 -64.09 -40.76
CA THR A 44 0.93 -64.57 -42.01
C THR A 44 -0.44 -63.95 -42.17
N ILE A 45 -0.57 -62.64 -42.44
CA ILE A 45 -1.88 -62.02 -42.74
C ILE A 45 -1.78 -60.97 -43.87
N LYS A 46 -2.79 -61.07 -44.76
CA LYS A 46 -3.12 -60.33 -45.99
C LYS A 46 -2.60 -58.89 -46.13
N LYS A 47 -2.00 -58.62 -47.30
CA LYS A 47 -1.78 -57.29 -47.90
C LYS A 47 -3.02 -56.40 -47.76
N THR A 48 -2.91 -55.36 -46.93
CA THR A 48 -3.67 -54.12 -47.09
C THR A 48 -2.66 -53.00 -47.34
N ASN A 49 -2.66 -52.48 -48.56
CA ASN A 49 -1.92 -51.25 -48.91
C ASN A 49 -2.60 -50.06 -48.22
N LYS A 50 -2.23 -49.76 -46.98
CA LYS A 50 -2.51 -48.45 -46.39
C LYS A 50 -1.48 -47.47 -46.93
N THR A 51 -1.93 -46.53 -47.76
CA THR A 51 -1.17 -45.33 -48.11
C THR A 51 -0.73 -44.63 -46.82
N LEU A 52 0.58 -44.53 -46.59
CA LEU A 52 1.17 -43.66 -45.58
C LEU A 52 0.70 -42.23 -45.84
N LYS A 53 -0.27 -41.76 -45.05
CA LYS A 53 -0.56 -40.32 -44.96
C LYS A 53 0.68 -39.68 -44.34
N SER A 54 1.42 -38.91 -45.14
CA SER A 54 2.40 -37.97 -44.60
C SER A 54 1.66 -37.05 -43.65
N ALA A 55 1.88 -37.19 -42.34
CA ALA A 55 1.44 -36.19 -41.38
C ALA A 55 2.22 -34.91 -41.70
N LYS A 56 1.52 -33.88 -42.21
CA LYS A 56 2.07 -32.53 -42.20
C LYS A 56 2.19 -32.14 -40.74
N SER A 57 3.42 -32.13 -40.21
CA SER A 57 3.71 -31.42 -38.97
C SER A 57 3.78 -29.94 -39.35
N THR A 58 2.69 -29.21 -39.13
CA THR A 58 2.70 -27.76 -39.20
C THR A 58 3.46 -27.27 -37.97
N ALA A 59 4.61 -26.63 -38.15
CA ALA A 59 5.28 -25.97 -37.04
C ALA A 59 4.41 -24.79 -36.63
N ILE A 60 3.81 -24.86 -35.44
CA ILE A 60 3.02 -23.76 -34.88
C ILE A 60 4.00 -22.73 -34.35
N ILE A 61 3.96 -21.51 -34.87
CA ILE A 61 4.73 -20.39 -34.31
C ILE A 61 4.19 -20.12 -32.89
N PRO A 62 5.05 -20.03 -31.87
CA PRO A 62 4.61 -19.75 -30.52
C PRO A 62 3.94 -18.37 -30.44
N THR A 63 2.91 -18.27 -29.60
CA THR A 63 2.26 -16.99 -29.32
C THR A 63 3.25 -16.00 -28.70
N PRO A 64 3.09 -14.69 -28.95
CA PRO A 64 3.94 -13.68 -28.33
C PRO A 64 3.78 -13.67 -26.81
N LEU A 65 4.86 -13.39 -26.10
CA LEU A 65 4.79 -12.96 -24.71
C LEU A 65 4.37 -11.50 -24.66
N THR A 66 3.33 -11.19 -23.90
CA THR A 66 2.70 -9.86 -23.87
C THR A 66 2.80 -9.22 -22.50
N THR A 67 2.91 -7.90 -22.48
CA THR A 67 2.77 -7.05 -21.29
C THR A 67 1.63 -6.08 -21.55
N ALA A 68 0.61 -6.17 -20.71
CA ALA A 68 -0.54 -5.28 -20.79
C ALA A 68 -0.18 -3.88 -20.29
N GLY A 69 -1.01 -2.89 -20.63
CA GLY A 69 -0.79 -1.50 -20.24
C GLY A 69 -1.96 -0.94 -19.43
N SER A 70 -1.68 0.04 -18.57
CA SER A 70 -2.72 0.82 -17.91
C SER A 70 -2.42 2.31 -17.93
N ALA A 71 -3.46 3.13 -17.82
CA ALA A 71 -3.30 4.55 -17.53
C ALA A 71 -4.52 5.11 -16.78
N CYS A 72 -4.25 6.11 -15.94
CA CYS A 72 -5.29 6.93 -15.32
C CYS A 72 -5.60 8.13 -16.22
N LYS A 73 -6.88 8.35 -16.52
CA LYS A 73 -7.38 9.44 -17.35
C LYS A 73 -8.04 10.51 -16.49
N GLU A 74 -7.78 11.78 -16.78
CA GLU A 74 -8.54 12.89 -16.19
C GLU A 74 -9.96 12.91 -16.76
N GLU A 75 -10.94 13.37 -15.99
CA GLU A 75 -12.32 13.46 -16.48
C GLU A 75 -12.46 14.41 -17.69
N ALA A 76 -11.63 15.46 -17.73
CA ALA A 76 -11.59 16.43 -18.83
C ALA A 76 -10.98 15.87 -20.13
N ASP A 77 -10.23 14.77 -20.06
CA ASP A 77 -9.54 14.19 -21.20
C ASP A 77 -10.43 13.19 -21.95
N LEU A 78 -10.52 13.36 -23.28
CA LEU A 78 -11.26 12.42 -24.14
C LEU A 78 -10.57 11.05 -24.19
N THR A 79 -9.24 11.03 -24.33
CA THR A 79 -8.42 9.81 -24.48
C THR A 79 -7.14 9.89 -23.66
N VAL A 80 -6.59 8.74 -23.27
CA VAL A 80 -5.27 8.60 -22.66
C VAL A 80 -4.39 7.65 -23.48
N LYS A 81 -3.09 7.89 -23.53
CA LYS A 81 -2.13 6.96 -24.15
C LYS A 81 -1.82 5.81 -23.18
N VAL A 82 -1.97 4.58 -23.66
CA VAL A 82 -1.63 3.37 -22.91
C VAL A 82 -0.52 2.63 -23.66
N PHE A 83 0.57 2.28 -22.97
CA PHE A 83 1.70 1.56 -23.57
C PHE A 83 1.55 0.06 -23.31
N MET A 84 1.57 -0.74 -24.37
CA MET A 84 1.59 -2.20 -24.30
C MET A 84 2.82 -2.72 -25.03
N ALA A 85 3.28 -3.90 -24.62
CA ALA A 85 4.42 -4.54 -25.26
C ALA A 85 4.14 -6.00 -25.62
N ALA A 86 4.83 -6.48 -26.65
CA ALA A 86 4.83 -7.87 -27.04
C ALA A 86 6.20 -8.27 -27.58
N SER A 87 6.57 -9.52 -27.34
CA SER A 87 7.85 -10.09 -27.79
C SER A 87 7.64 -11.49 -28.35
N GLY A 88 8.41 -11.82 -29.39
CA GLY A 88 8.39 -13.11 -30.07
C GLY A 88 9.80 -13.69 -30.18
N GLY A 89 9.94 -14.73 -30.99
CA GLY A 89 11.24 -15.29 -31.36
C GLY A 89 12.12 -14.31 -32.13
N SER A 90 13.42 -14.62 -32.21
CA SER A 90 14.38 -13.80 -32.95
C SER A 90 14.03 -13.76 -34.44
N GLY A 91 13.65 -12.58 -34.94
CA GLY A 91 13.27 -12.35 -36.34
C GLY A 91 11.75 -12.37 -36.59
N ASP A 92 10.95 -12.66 -35.57
CA ASP A 92 9.50 -12.60 -35.66
C ASP A 92 9.01 -11.15 -35.77
N ILE A 93 8.01 -10.93 -36.62
CA ILE A 93 7.30 -9.67 -36.75
C ILE A 93 6.12 -9.69 -35.77
N ILE A 94 5.95 -8.60 -35.02
CA ILE A 94 4.83 -8.42 -34.10
C ILE A 94 3.76 -7.56 -34.75
N GLU A 95 2.53 -8.07 -34.87
CA GLU A 95 1.41 -7.38 -35.52
C GLU A 95 0.22 -7.25 -34.56
N TRP A 96 -0.34 -6.04 -34.46
CA TRP A 96 -1.45 -5.69 -33.57
C TRP A 96 -2.75 -5.46 -34.34
N PHE A 97 -3.87 -5.87 -33.75
CA PHE A 97 -5.22 -5.90 -34.34
C PHE A 97 -6.27 -5.39 -33.36
N SER A 98 -7.40 -4.94 -33.89
CA SER A 98 -8.56 -4.47 -33.11
C SER A 98 -9.46 -5.59 -32.57
N SER A 99 -9.36 -6.81 -33.13
CA SER A 99 -10.15 -7.97 -32.72
C SER A 99 -9.45 -9.26 -33.12
N GLN A 100 -9.92 -10.41 -32.62
CA GLN A 100 -9.45 -11.73 -33.04
C GLN A 100 -9.68 -12.00 -34.54
N THR A 101 -10.70 -11.37 -35.15
CA THR A 101 -11.12 -11.59 -36.55
C THR A 101 -10.71 -10.48 -37.52
N SER A 102 -10.16 -9.38 -37.03
CA SER A 102 -9.81 -8.23 -37.87
C SER A 102 -8.76 -8.59 -38.93
N ASN A 103 -8.98 -8.21 -40.18
CA ASN A 103 -8.01 -8.41 -41.27
C ASN A 103 -7.04 -7.22 -41.40
N THR A 104 -7.24 -6.15 -40.63
CA THR A 104 -6.46 -4.92 -40.71
C THR A 104 -5.43 -4.87 -39.58
N ILE A 105 -4.16 -4.73 -39.95
CA ILE A 105 -3.07 -4.49 -39.00
C ILE A 105 -3.14 -3.04 -38.54
N LEU A 106 -3.29 -2.81 -37.23
CA LEU A 106 -3.26 -1.49 -36.62
C LEU A 106 -1.82 -0.97 -36.43
N HIS A 107 -0.91 -1.87 -36.06
CA HIS A 107 0.47 -1.54 -35.76
C HIS A 107 1.40 -2.73 -35.97
N THR A 108 2.66 -2.46 -36.33
CA THR A 108 3.73 -3.46 -36.41
C THR A 108 4.90 -3.01 -35.55
N GLY A 109 5.32 -3.87 -34.62
CA GLY A 109 6.41 -3.59 -33.68
C GLY A 109 6.13 -4.09 -32.26
N SER A 110 7.19 -4.16 -31.46
CA SER A 110 7.14 -4.70 -30.09
C SER A 110 6.45 -3.80 -29.08
N ILE A 111 6.23 -2.52 -29.38
CA ILE A 111 5.56 -1.56 -28.48
C ILE A 111 4.44 -0.89 -29.24
N TYR A 112 3.22 -0.99 -28.73
CA TYR A 112 2.05 -0.31 -29.27
C TYR A 112 1.47 0.66 -28.23
N SER A 113 1.25 1.92 -28.62
CA SER A 113 0.80 2.98 -27.71
C SER A 113 -0.42 3.75 -28.23
N PRO A 114 -1.61 3.12 -28.30
CA PRO A 114 -2.82 3.77 -28.76
C PRO A 114 -3.33 4.82 -27.76
N SER A 115 -4.04 5.83 -28.29
CA SER A 115 -4.87 6.73 -27.49
C SER A 115 -6.28 6.15 -27.39
N VAL A 116 -6.71 5.77 -26.17
CA VAL A 116 -8.00 5.10 -25.92
C VAL A 116 -8.87 5.92 -24.96
N SER A 117 -10.19 5.90 -25.17
CA SER A 117 -11.17 6.61 -24.33
C SER A 117 -11.69 5.78 -23.16
N GLN A 118 -11.61 4.45 -23.28
CA GLN A 118 -12.06 3.45 -22.30
C GLN A 118 -11.14 2.24 -22.38
N THR A 119 -11.24 1.34 -21.40
CA THR A 119 -10.53 0.07 -21.46
C THR A 119 -10.84 -0.64 -22.77
N THR A 120 -9.79 -1.08 -23.47
CA THR A 120 -9.90 -1.67 -24.80
C THR A 120 -8.93 -2.84 -24.91
N THR A 121 -9.40 -3.99 -25.41
CA THR A 121 -8.54 -5.11 -25.76
C THR A 121 -7.99 -4.94 -27.17
N TYR A 122 -6.69 -5.15 -27.32
CA TYR A 122 -6.04 -5.36 -28.61
C TYR A 122 -5.52 -6.77 -28.73
N TYR A 123 -5.32 -7.23 -29.96
CA TYR A 123 -4.92 -8.61 -30.22
C TYR A 123 -3.58 -8.61 -30.95
N VAL A 124 -2.62 -9.37 -30.45
CA VAL A 124 -1.26 -9.39 -31.00
C VAL A 124 -0.84 -10.80 -31.38
N ARG A 125 -0.13 -10.93 -32.52
CA ARG A 125 0.46 -12.20 -32.96
C ARG A 125 1.91 -12.03 -33.38
N THR A 126 2.63 -13.14 -33.39
CA THR A 126 3.92 -13.28 -34.07
C THR A 126 3.69 -13.75 -35.51
N HIS A 127 4.54 -13.27 -36.42
CA HIS A 127 4.52 -13.60 -37.84
C HIS A 127 5.94 -13.85 -38.31
N ALA A 128 6.19 -15.03 -38.90
CA ALA A 128 7.45 -15.35 -39.57
C ALA A 128 7.16 -15.97 -40.94
N GLY A 129 7.48 -15.24 -42.01
CA GLY A 129 7.28 -15.72 -43.38
C GLY A 129 5.81 -15.75 -43.81
N ALA A 130 5.19 -16.93 -43.83
CA ALA A 130 3.76 -17.11 -44.11
C ALA A 130 3.00 -17.72 -42.92
N ASP A 131 3.74 -18.13 -41.89
CA ASP A 131 3.20 -18.75 -40.70
C ASP A 131 2.95 -17.66 -39.64
N PHE A 132 1.90 -17.83 -38.84
CA PHE A 132 1.53 -16.90 -37.78
C PHE A 132 1.00 -17.65 -36.56
N SER A 133 1.18 -17.07 -35.37
CA SER A 133 0.58 -17.60 -34.15
C SER A 133 -0.92 -17.27 -34.06
N ASN A 134 -1.61 -17.93 -33.13
CA ASN A 134 -2.88 -17.41 -32.62
C ASN A 134 -2.65 -16.01 -32.03
N ARG A 135 -3.68 -15.16 -32.08
CA ARG A 135 -3.61 -13.83 -31.47
C ARG A 135 -3.88 -13.92 -29.97
N VAL A 136 -3.09 -13.19 -29.20
CA VAL A 136 -3.21 -13.06 -27.75
C VAL A 136 -3.92 -11.74 -27.43
N PRO A 137 -4.96 -11.72 -26.58
CA PRO A 137 -5.59 -10.50 -26.10
C PRO A 137 -4.68 -9.78 -25.11
N VAL A 138 -4.49 -8.47 -25.32
CA VAL A 138 -3.68 -7.57 -24.50
C VAL A 138 -4.51 -6.35 -24.15
N VAL A 139 -4.74 -6.15 -22.86
CA VAL A 139 -5.66 -5.11 -22.39
C VAL A 139 -4.93 -3.79 -22.22
N ALA A 140 -5.52 -2.74 -22.79
CA ALA A 140 -5.19 -1.35 -22.48
C ALA A 140 -6.19 -0.83 -21.45
N SER A 141 -5.88 -0.97 -20.16
CA SER A 141 -6.77 -0.58 -19.06
C SER A 141 -6.84 0.94 -18.88
N VAL A 142 -8.06 1.48 -18.82
CA VAL A 142 -8.29 2.91 -18.59
C VAL A 142 -9.09 3.10 -17.31
N TYR A 143 -8.44 3.72 -16.34
CA TYR A 143 -9.04 4.13 -15.08
C TYR A 143 -9.25 5.64 -15.04
N SER A 144 -10.03 6.11 -14.08
CA SER A 144 -10.31 7.55 -13.93
C SER A 144 -9.65 8.07 -12.66
N TYR A 145 -9.01 9.24 -12.77
CA TYR A 145 -8.67 9.99 -11.57
C TYR A 145 -9.94 10.50 -10.88
N PRO A 146 -9.96 10.55 -9.53
CA PRO A 146 -10.96 11.33 -8.84
C PRO A 146 -10.78 12.83 -9.14
N PRO A 147 -11.79 13.67 -8.85
CA PRO A 147 -11.65 15.12 -8.91
C PRO A 147 -10.46 15.60 -8.06
N ALA A 148 -9.96 16.80 -8.36
CA ALA A 148 -8.90 17.39 -7.56
C ALA A 148 -9.31 17.49 -6.08
N VAL A 149 -8.39 17.12 -5.18
CA VAL A 149 -8.54 17.29 -3.74
C VAL A 149 -7.78 18.53 -3.30
N THR A 150 -8.32 19.22 -2.32
CA THR A 150 -7.68 20.36 -1.64
C THR A 150 -7.60 20.04 -0.16
N LEU A 151 -6.56 20.55 0.49
CA LEU A 151 -6.34 20.38 1.91
C LEU A 151 -6.32 21.76 2.57
N LYS A 152 -7.03 21.91 3.70
CA LYS A 152 -7.00 23.11 4.53
C LYS A 152 -6.63 22.72 5.96
N ALA A 153 -5.90 23.59 6.64
CA ALA A 153 -5.52 23.44 8.05
C ALA A 153 -6.25 24.48 8.91
N PHE A 154 -6.65 24.10 10.12
CA PHE A 154 -7.20 24.99 11.14
C PHE A 154 -6.62 24.66 12.53
N PRO A 155 -6.19 25.64 13.33
CA PRO A 155 -6.13 27.07 13.02
C PRO A 155 -5.16 27.37 11.87
N ASN A 156 -5.42 28.45 11.14
CA ASN A 156 -4.57 28.93 10.04
C ASN A 156 -3.90 30.27 10.38
N ASP A 157 -3.70 30.52 11.67
CA ASP A 157 -3.03 31.71 12.17
C ASP A 157 -1.58 31.78 11.66
N ALA A 158 -1.06 33.00 11.56
CA ALA A 158 0.33 33.23 11.14
C ALA A 158 1.37 32.67 12.14
N VAL A 159 0.94 32.40 13.37
CA VAL A 159 1.78 31.92 14.48
C VAL A 159 1.08 30.75 15.13
N ILE A 160 1.67 29.56 15.04
CA ILE A 160 1.15 28.34 15.65
C ILE A 160 2.30 27.60 16.31
N CYS A 161 2.18 27.36 17.61
CA CYS A 161 3.22 26.67 18.38
C CYS A 161 3.13 25.16 18.24
N GLU A 162 4.29 24.48 18.28
CA GLU A 162 4.33 23.02 18.36
C GLU A 162 3.48 22.48 19.51
N GLY A 163 2.74 21.39 19.29
CA GLY A 163 1.78 20.87 20.26
C GLY A 163 0.39 21.50 20.22
N THR A 164 0.17 22.53 19.39
CA THR A 164 -1.19 23.03 19.11
C THR A 164 -1.93 21.97 18.27
N PRO A 165 -3.13 21.53 18.65
CA PRO A 165 -3.95 20.68 17.80
C PRO A 165 -4.30 21.40 16.50
N ILE A 166 -3.96 20.80 15.36
CA ILE A 166 -4.33 21.26 14.03
C ILE A 166 -5.26 20.23 13.41
N GLU A 167 -6.39 20.71 12.90
CA GLU A 167 -7.34 19.96 12.09
C GLU A 167 -7.05 20.18 10.61
N PHE A 168 -6.95 19.10 9.85
CA PHE A 168 -6.79 19.08 8.41
C PHE A 168 -8.08 18.58 7.76
N THR A 169 -8.69 19.40 6.92
CA THR A 169 -9.96 19.11 6.25
C THR A 169 -9.74 19.02 4.75
N ALA A 170 -10.02 17.85 4.18
CA ALA A 170 -9.98 17.60 2.75
C ALA A 170 -11.31 17.99 2.08
N SER A 171 -11.24 18.68 0.95
CA SER A 171 -12.40 19.09 0.13
C SER A 171 -12.17 18.72 -1.33
N GLY A 172 -13.23 18.33 -2.06
CA GLY A 172 -13.11 17.70 -3.38
C GLY A 172 -12.69 16.23 -3.27
N GLY A 173 -12.02 15.68 -4.27
CA GLY A 173 -11.56 14.29 -4.26
C GLY A 173 -12.63 13.24 -4.56
N GLY A 174 -12.27 11.98 -4.35
CA GLY A 174 -13.14 10.81 -4.51
C GLY A 174 -13.91 10.48 -3.22
N ASP A 175 -14.12 9.19 -2.99
CA ASP A 175 -14.95 8.70 -1.88
C ASP A 175 -14.15 8.43 -0.61
N PHE A 176 -12.89 8.01 -0.75
CA PHE A 176 -12.01 7.63 0.36
C PHE A 176 -10.77 8.52 0.43
N PHE A 177 -10.28 8.76 1.65
CA PHE A 177 -9.18 9.66 1.99
C PHE A 177 -8.21 9.00 2.97
N GLU A 178 -6.93 9.18 2.72
CA GLU A 178 -5.84 8.76 3.60
C GLU A 178 -4.94 9.95 3.91
N PHE A 179 -4.63 10.15 5.19
CA PHE A 179 -3.73 11.21 5.63
C PHE A 179 -2.39 10.65 6.07
N SER A 180 -1.33 11.32 5.65
CA SER A 180 0.05 10.98 6.00
C SER A 180 0.82 12.21 6.47
N VAL A 181 1.84 11.97 7.29
CA VAL A 181 2.81 12.97 7.74
C VAL A 181 4.19 12.49 7.30
N ASP A 182 4.87 13.27 6.46
CA ASP A 182 6.15 12.91 5.82
C ASP A 182 6.10 11.53 5.13
N GLY A 183 4.98 11.23 4.47
CA GLY A 183 4.73 9.96 3.78
C GLY A 183 4.33 8.79 4.69
N ILE A 184 4.34 8.96 6.02
CA ILE A 184 3.90 7.93 6.97
C ILE A 184 2.40 8.08 7.20
N VAL A 185 1.63 7.04 6.87
CA VAL A 185 0.17 7.01 7.08
C VAL A 185 -0.16 7.18 8.56
N LYS A 186 -1.02 8.17 8.86
CA LYS A 186 -1.56 8.44 10.21
C LYS A 186 -3.04 8.12 10.32
N GLN A 187 -3.77 8.23 9.22
CA GLN A 187 -5.16 7.82 9.09
C GLN A 187 -5.30 7.04 7.79
N GLY A 188 -5.66 5.77 7.89
CA GLY A 188 -5.87 4.89 6.74
C GLY A 188 -7.05 5.34 5.87
N MET A 189 -7.11 4.81 4.65
CA MET A 189 -8.21 5.05 3.70
C MET A 189 -9.57 4.86 4.34
N SER A 190 -10.36 5.93 4.40
CA SER A 190 -11.72 5.93 4.94
C SER A 190 -12.55 7.05 4.31
N ALA A 191 -13.87 7.03 4.49
CA ALA A 191 -14.74 8.15 4.10
C ALA A 191 -14.51 9.42 4.95
N ASN A 192 -13.67 9.34 6.00
CA ASN A 192 -13.39 10.47 6.87
C ASN A 192 -12.46 11.48 6.18
N ARG A 193 -12.95 12.71 6.03
CA ARG A 193 -12.26 13.83 5.38
C ARG A 193 -11.49 14.72 6.33
N ILE A 194 -11.48 14.39 7.63
CA ILE A 194 -10.87 15.19 8.69
C ILE A 194 -9.78 14.37 9.37
N PHE A 195 -8.62 15.00 9.58
CA PHE A 195 -7.50 14.45 10.36
C PHE A 195 -7.00 15.51 11.35
N THR A 196 -6.98 15.18 12.64
CA THR A 196 -6.55 16.12 13.69
C THR A 196 -5.33 15.58 14.42
N THR A 197 -4.31 16.42 14.62
CA THR A 197 -3.10 16.03 15.35
C THR A 197 -2.45 17.23 16.04
N ASN A 198 -1.79 16.96 17.17
CA ASN A 198 -0.95 17.92 17.90
C ASN A 198 0.53 17.49 17.93
N ALA A 199 0.89 16.41 17.23
CA ALA A 199 2.22 15.83 17.25
C ALA A 199 3.14 16.34 16.11
N LEU A 200 2.71 17.38 15.40
CA LEU A 200 3.44 17.95 14.29
C LEU A 200 4.63 18.78 14.77
N LYS A 201 5.68 18.76 13.94
CA LYS A 201 6.90 19.57 14.09
C LYS A 201 7.05 20.53 12.92
N LYS A 202 7.89 21.54 13.10
CA LYS A 202 8.25 22.46 12.03
C LYS A 202 8.83 21.72 10.82
N GLY A 203 8.36 22.07 9.61
CA GLY A 203 8.88 21.57 8.34
C GLY A 203 8.31 20.23 7.88
N GLN A 204 7.43 19.60 8.67
CA GLN A 204 6.76 18.38 8.24
C GLN A 204 5.74 18.67 7.13
N ILE A 205 5.50 17.70 6.27
CA ILE A 205 4.49 17.76 5.22
C ILE A 205 3.31 16.89 5.61
N VAL A 206 2.12 17.49 5.68
CA VAL A 206 0.86 16.75 5.81
C VAL A 206 0.26 16.60 4.42
N SER A 207 0.02 15.36 4.02
CA SER A 207 -0.54 15.02 2.71
C SER A 207 -1.83 14.24 2.88
N VAL A 208 -2.81 14.54 2.03
CA VAL A 208 -4.00 13.72 1.83
C VAL A 208 -3.96 13.16 0.42
N ARG A 209 -4.23 11.86 0.28
CA ARG A 209 -4.53 11.25 -1.02
C ARG A 209 -5.93 10.66 -1.02
N THR A 210 -6.56 10.62 -2.18
CA THR A 210 -7.93 10.18 -2.36
C THR A 210 -8.09 9.32 -3.61
N ARG A 211 -9.05 8.39 -3.58
CA ARG A 211 -9.47 7.54 -4.69
C ARG A 211 -10.98 7.29 -4.65
N TYR A 212 -11.51 6.73 -5.72
CA TYR A 212 -12.88 6.22 -5.73
C TYR A 212 -13.02 4.97 -4.84
N GLY A 213 -14.21 4.85 -4.28
CA GLY A 213 -14.66 3.67 -3.56
C GLY A 213 -15.06 2.55 -4.50
N VAL A 214 -15.04 1.33 -3.97
CA VAL A 214 -15.68 0.19 -4.61
C VAL A 214 -16.88 -0.17 -3.75
N ASN A 215 -18.06 -0.18 -4.38
CA ASN A 215 -19.30 -0.58 -3.74
C ASN A 215 -19.68 -1.97 -4.26
N PHE A 216 -20.09 -2.85 -3.36
CA PHE A 216 -20.64 -4.15 -3.72
C PHE A 216 -22.16 -4.01 -3.81
N ASP A 217 -22.72 -3.94 -5.01
CA ASP A 217 -24.15 -3.84 -5.28
C ASP A 217 -24.61 -4.71 -6.46
N GLY A 218 -23.69 -5.47 -7.07
CA GLY A 218 -23.88 -6.27 -8.26
C GLY A 218 -23.94 -5.46 -9.56
N LEU A 219 -23.64 -4.16 -9.52
CA LEU A 219 -23.61 -3.26 -10.66
C LEU A 219 -22.18 -2.79 -10.95
N ALA A 220 -21.58 -3.31 -12.02
CA ALA A 220 -20.21 -2.97 -12.44
C ALA A 220 -20.11 -1.56 -13.07
N THR A 221 -20.23 -0.51 -12.25
CA THR A 221 -20.19 0.90 -12.68
C THR A 221 -18.79 1.37 -13.13
N GLU A 222 -18.75 2.32 -14.07
CA GLU A 222 -17.50 2.77 -14.70
C GLU A 222 -16.53 3.52 -13.77
N THR A 223 -17.03 4.16 -12.71
CA THR A 223 -16.19 4.95 -11.77
C THR A 223 -15.47 4.07 -10.76
N ALA A 224 -16.10 2.97 -10.34
CA ALA A 224 -15.52 2.04 -9.38
C ALA A 224 -14.56 1.05 -10.05
N TYR A 225 -14.83 0.62 -11.29
CA TYR A 225 -14.14 -0.51 -11.94
C TYR A 225 -13.28 -0.14 -13.17
N GLY A 226 -13.22 1.14 -13.54
CA GLY A 226 -12.61 1.60 -14.79
C GLY A 226 -13.65 1.77 -15.90
N LYS A 227 -13.32 2.53 -16.96
CA LYS A 227 -14.29 3.00 -17.98
C LYS A 227 -14.74 1.96 -19.02
N GLY A 228 -14.29 0.72 -18.92
CA GLY A 228 -14.68 -0.33 -19.84
C GLY A 228 -14.29 -1.72 -19.34
N ALA A 229 -14.85 -2.73 -19.98
CA ALA A 229 -14.49 -4.13 -19.79
C ALA A 229 -13.03 -4.40 -20.15
N LEU A 230 -12.34 -5.24 -19.37
CA LEU A 230 -11.01 -5.76 -19.70
C LEU A 230 -11.03 -6.68 -20.91
N GLU A 231 -12.11 -7.41 -21.09
CA GLU A 231 -12.42 -8.23 -22.26
C GLU A 231 -13.94 -8.32 -22.35
N ASP A 232 -14.49 -8.32 -23.56
CA ASP A 232 -15.91 -8.54 -23.79
C ASP A 232 -16.14 -9.69 -24.76
N ASN A 233 -17.26 -10.38 -24.56
CA ASN A 233 -17.63 -11.54 -25.35
C ASN A 233 -18.54 -11.18 -26.54
N VAL A 234 -18.67 -9.91 -26.93
CA VAL A 234 -19.67 -9.44 -27.91
C VAL A 234 -19.53 -10.12 -29.27
N LEU A 235 -18.29 -10.45 -29.64
CA LEU A 235 -17.95 -11.07 -30.92
C LEU A 235 -17.91 -12.61 -30.87
N SER A 236 -18.32 -13.22 -29.76
CA SER A 236 -18.30 -14.68 -29.59
C SER A 236 -19.36 -15.37 -30.45
N ALA A 237 -19.13 -16.65 -30.73
CA ALA A 237 -20.08 -17.56 -31.31
C ALA A 237 -21.34 -17.67 -30.42
N PRO A 238 -22.50 -18.03 -31.01
CA PRO A 238 -23.72 -18.24 -30.24
C PRO A 238 -23.51 -19.23 -29.10
N LEU A 239 -23.97 -18.85 -27.90
CA LEU A 239 -23.94 -19.73 -26.73
C LEU A 239 -24.75 -21.01 -26.96
N SER A 240 -24.25 -22.11 -26.43
CA SER A 240 -25.00 -23.36 -26.36
C SER A 240 -26.21 -23.20 -25.44
N LEU A 241 -27.19 -24.11 -25.53
CA LEU A 241 -28.35 -24.11 -24.63
C LEU A 241 -27.95 -24.24 -23.16
N ASN A 242 -26.85 -24.94 -22.85
CA ASN A 242 -26.39 -25.13 -21.48
C ASN A 242 -25.65 -23.89 -20.95
N ALA A 243 -25.05 -23.09 -21.83
CA ALA A 243 -24.42 -21.82 -21.47
C ALA A 243 -25.43 -20.69 -21.21
N LEU A 244 -26.67 -20.76 -21.73
CA LEU A 244 -27.68 -19.72 -21.52
C LEU A 244 -28.04 -19.49 -20.04
N GLY A 245 -27.96 -20.53 -19.22
CA GLY A 245 -28.17 -20.45 -17.77
C GLY A 245 -26.92 -20.04 -16.98
N GLY A 246 -25.77 -19.91 -17.61
CA GLY A 246 -24.52 -19.58 -16.93
C GLY A 246 -23.46 -19.12 -17.92
N TYR A 247 -23.18 -17.82 -17.94
CA TYR A 247 -22.23 -17.24 -18.88
C TYR A 247 -21.50 -16.04 -18.31
N ILE A 248 -20.35 -15.73 -18.90
CA ILE A 248 -19.52 -14.57 -18.57
C ILE A 248 -19.47 -13.67 -19.80
N ASN A 249 -19.80 -12.40 -19.59
CA ASN A 249 -19.83 -11.38 -20.63
C ASN A 249 -18.55 -10.56 -20.66
N SER A 250 -18.17 -10.04 -19.50
CA SER A 250 -16.98 -9.23 -19.36
C SER A 250 -16.46 -9.26 -17.94
N ILE A 251 -15.20 -8.86 -17.76
CA ILE A 251 -14.61 -8.65 -16.44
C ILE A 251 -14.07 -7.23 -16.37
N LYS A 252 -14.22 -6.60 -15.21
CA LYS A 252 -13.56 -5.37 -14.81
C LYS A 252 -12.80 -5.63 -13.51
N ILE A 253 -11.70 -4.90 -13.28
CA ILE A 253 -10.90 -5.03 -12.06
C ILE A 253 -10.68 -3.66 -11.46
N SER A 254 -10.96 -3.54 -10.17
CA SER A 254 -10.60 -2.38 -9.37
C SER A 254 -9.59 -2.77 -8.30
N PRO A 255 -8.37 -2.21 -8.32
CA PRO A 255 -7.43 -2.42 -7.22
C PRO A 255 -7.76 -1.54 -6.02
N THR A 256 -7.41 -2.03 -4.83
CA THR A 256 -7.10 -1.20 -3.67
C THR A 256 -5.63 -1.39 -3.30
N GLU A 257 -5.20 -0.81 -2.19
CA GLU A 257 -3.85 -0.96 -1.66
C GLU A 257 -3.49 -2.45 -1.47
N ASP A 258 -4.37 -3.20 -0.83
CA ASP A 258 -4.17 -4.58 -0.39
C ASP A 258 -5.08 -5.61 -1.07
N LYS A 259 -6.06 -5.17 -1.87
CA LYS A 259 -7.09 -6.04 -2.47
C LYS A 259 -7.23 -5.82 -3.97
N LEU A 260 -7.86 -6.79 -4.62
CA LEU A 260 -8.40 -6.70 -5.96
C LEU A 260 -9.89 -6.98 -5.88
N VAL A 261 -10.69 -6.15 -6.54
CA VAL A 261 -12.12 -6.38 -6.70
C VAL A 261 -12.40 -6.75 -8.15
N PHE A 262 -12.99 -7.92 -8.34
CA PHE A 262 -13.40 -8.43 -9.64
C PHE A 262 -14.87 -8.11 -9.85
N GLY A 263 -15.18 -7.25 -10.82
CA GLY A 263 -16.53 -7.11 -11.36
C GLY A 263 -16.68 -8.06 -12.55
N ILE A 264 -17.53 -9.07 -12.44
CA ILE A 264 -17.74 -10.11 -13.44
C ILE A 264 -19.17 -9.96 -13.96
N ALA A 265 -19.30 -9.34 -15.14
CA ALA A 265 -20.60 -9.22 -15.79
C ALA A 265 -21.00 -10.58 -16.36
N GLY A 266 -22.23 -10.99 -16.10
CA GLY A 266 -22.71 -12.30 -16.52
C GLY A 266 -23.90 -12.78 -15.71
N LYS A 267 -24.24 -14.04 -15.90
CA LYS A 267 -25.38 -14.70 -15.27
C LYS A 267 -24.95 -16.03 -14.70
N LEU A 268 -25.48 -16.42 -13.54
CA LEU A 268 -25.28 -17.75 -12.97
C LEU A 268 -26.59 -18.29 -12.40
N ASP A 269 -27.20 -19.26 -13.07
CA ASP A 269 -28.35 -20.00 -12.57
C ASP A 269 -27.90 -21.22 -11.76
N ASN A 270 -28.87 -21.94 -11.19
CA ASN A 270 -28.62 -23.14 -10.39
C ASN A 270 -27.81 -24.19 -11.17
N ASN A 271 -26.95 -24.92 -10.44
CA ASN A 271 -26.04 -25.92 -11.00
C ASN A 271 -25.13 -25.36 -12.11
N ARG A 272 -24.69 -24.12 -11.93
CA ARG A 272 -23.61 -23.53 -12.70
C ARG A 272 -22.54 -23.03 -11.76
N SER A 273 -21.30 -23.08 -12.26
CA SER A 273 -20.15 -22.45 -11.64
C SER A 273 -19.44 -21.55 -12.64
N MET A 274 -18.99 -20.38 -12.19
CA MET A 274 -17.97 -19.58 -12.89
C MET A 274 -16.61 -19.91 -12.30
N LEU A 275 -15.66 -20.27 -13.15
CA LEU A 275 -14.29 -20.54 -12.74
C LEU A 275 -13.37 -19.50 -13.38
N LEU A 276 -12.76 -18.66 -12.54
CA LEU A 276 -11.77 -17.67 -12.92
C LEU A 276 -10.39 -18.15 -12.44
N PHE A 277 -9.62 -18.75 -13.35
CA PHE A 277 -8.25 -19.15 -13.08
C PHE A 277 -7.33 -17.93 -13.15
N LEU A 278 -6.39 -17.86 -12.20
CA LEU A 278 -5.49 -16.73 -12.00
C LEU A 278 -4.04 -17.22 -12.08
N ASP A 279 -3.24 -16.60 -12.93
CA ASP A 279 -1.77 -16.68 -12.97
C ASP A 279 -1.26 -15.39 -12.31
N THR A 280 -0.83 -15.49 -11.05
CA THR A 280 -0.57 -14.32 -10.17
C THR A 280 0.87 -14.26 -9.68
N LYS A 281 1.63 -15.34 -9.85
CA LYS A 281 3.02 -15.46 -9.41
C LYS A 281 3.78 -16.46 -10.29
N PRO A 282 5.12 -16.41 -10.28
CA PRO A 282 5.90 -17.42 -11.00
C PRO A 282 5.62 -18.84 -10.49
N GLY A 283 5.40 -19.77 -11.43
CA GLY A 283 5.05 -21.15 -11.13
C GLY A 283 3.65 -21.45 -11.65
N GLY A 284 2.89 -22.25 -10.89
CA GLY A 284 1.54 -22.65 -11.25
C GLY A 284 1.49 -23.89 -12.13
N PHE A 285 0.34 -24.08 -12.77
CA PHE A 285 0.04 -25.28 -13.53
C PHE A 285 -0.60 -24.96 -14.88
N ASN A 286 -0.17 -25.67 -15.92
CA ASN A 286 -0.73 -25.57 -17.26
C ASN A 286 -1.69 -26.73 -17.61
N LEU A 287 -1.86 -27.70 -16.72
CA LEU A 287 -2.71 -28.89 -16.91
C LEU A 287 -3.64 -29.04 -15.72
N SER A 288 -4.95 -29.15 -15.95
CA SER A 288 -5.94 -29.37 -14.88
C SER A 288 -5.79 -30.73 -14.22
N ASN A 289 -4.96 -30.78 -13.19
CA ASN A 289 -4.77 -31.92 -12.29
C ASN A 289 -4.14 -31.45 -10.98
N TYR A 290 -4.75 -30.44 -10.38
CA TYR A 290 -4.35 -29.74 -9.15
C TYR A 290 -4.82 -30.46 -7.87
N GLY A 291 -5.37 -31.68 -8.01
CA GLY A 291 -6.06 -32.45 -6.98
C GLY A 291 -7.27 -31.76 -6.35
N ASP A 292 -8.26 -32.57 -5.96
CA ASP A 292 -9.58 -32.05 -5.60
C ASP A 292 -9.58 -31.24 -4.30
N GLU A 293 -10.53 -30.32 -4.21
CA GLU A 293 -10.94 -29.69 -2.95
C GLU A 293 -11.71 -30.70 -2.10
N ALA A 294 -11.58 -30.60 -0.77
CA ALA A 294 -12.14 -31.53 0.21
C ALA A 294 -13.69 -31.50 0.36
N ASN A 295 -14.44 -31.01 -0.64
CA ASN A 295 -15.91 -30.90 -0.65
C ASN A 295 -16.49 -30.20 0.61
N ILE A 296 -15.77 -29.23 1.17
CA ILE A 296 -16.27 -28.44 2.31
C ILE A 296 -17.49 -27.62 1.85
N ILE A 297 -18.50 -27.39 2.69
CA ILE A 297 -19.69 -26.60 2.29
C ILE A 297 -19.38 -25.08 2.43
N PRO A 298 -19.71 -24.23 1.44
CA PRO A 298 -20.35 -24.53 0.15
C PRO A 298 -19.40 -25.29 -0.80
N SER A 299 -19.93 -26.33 -1.46
CA SER A 299 -19.14 -27.20 -2.32
C SER A 299 -18.80 -26.53 -3.65
N VAL A 300 -17.56 -26.67 -4.11
CA VAL A 300 -17.09 -26.18 -5.42
C VAL A 300 -17.08 -27.31 -6.45
N LYS A 301 -18.26 -27.87 -6.75
CA LYS A 301 -18.39 -29.07 -7.61
C LYS A 301 -17.83 -28.83 -9.02
N GLY A 302 -18.17 -27.70 -9.64
CA GLY A 302 -17.64 -27.34 -10.96
C GLY A 302 -16.10 -27.36 -11.02
N PHE A 303 -15.43 -26.86 -9.97
CA PHE A 303 -13.97 -26.92 -9.87
C PHE A 303 -13.45 -28.36 -9.83
N ASN A 304 -14.00 -29.21 -8.95
CA ASN A 304 -13.58 -30.61 -8.84
C ASN A 304 -13.86 -31.38 -10.16
N TYR A 305 -14.98 -31.11 -10.84
CA TYR A 305 -15.25 -31.71 -12.15
C TYR A 305 -14.27 -31.25 -13.22
N PHE A 306 -13.93 -29.95 -13.28
CA PHE A 306 -12.89 -29.45 -14.20
C PHE A 306 -11.54 -30.10 -13.94
N ASN A 307 -11.17 -30.17 -12.66
CA ASN A 307 -9.89 -30.68 -12.21
C ASN A 307 -9.69 -32.17 -12.56
N ASN A 308 -10.75 -32.97 -12.50
CA ASN A 308 -10.69 -34.40 -12.82
C ASN A 308 -10.66 -34.70 -14.33
N ASN A 309 -10.74 -33.68 -15.18
CA ASN A 309 -10.68 -33.81 -16.64
C ASN A 309 -9.48 -33.04 -17.18
N PRO A 310 -8.31 -33.70 -17.30
CA PRO A 310 -7.03 -33.02 -17.50
C PRO A 310 -6.96 -32.30 -18.84
N SER A 311 -7.31 -31.02 -18.79
CA SER A 311 -7.34 -30.07 -19.87
C SER A 311 -6.10 -29.18 -19.77
N THR A 312 -5.48 -28.90 -20.90
CA THR A 312 -4.25 -28.11 -20.98
C THR A 312 -4.63 -26.67 -21.29
N PHE A 313 -4.21 -25.74 -20.43
CA PHE A 313 -4.29 -24.31 -20.69
C PHE A 313 -3.26 -23.88 -21.74
N ASP A 314 -3.41 -22.66 -22.25
CA ASP A 314 -2.43 -22.05 -23.12
C ASP A 314 -1.02 -22.07 -22.52
N SER A 315 -0.02 -22.33 -23.36
CA SER A 315 1.39 -22.54 -22.96
C SER A 315 2.02 -21.38 -22.20
N TYR A 316 1.42 -20.19 -22.29
CA TYR A 316 1.84 -18.97 -21.60
C TYR A 316 0.96 -18.61 -20.40
N PHE A 317 0.03 -19.49 -20.00
CA PHE A 317 -0.81 -19.38 -18.82
C PHE A 317 -0.51 -20.52 -17.84
N GLN A 318 -0.13 -20.16 -16.61
CA GLN A 318 0.12 -21.13 -15.56
C GLN A 318 -0.74 -20.76 -14.35
N ALA A 319 -1.84 -21.47 -14.16
CA ALA A 319 -2.79 -21.15 -13.10
C ALA A 319 -2.18 -21.46 -11.72
N ASP A 320 -2.30 -20.51 -10.81
CA ASP A 320 -1.94 -20.63 -9.39
C ASP A 320 -3.18 -20.76 -8.50
N TYR A 321 -4.25 -20.05 -8.86
CA TYR A 321 -5.48 -19.97 -8.08
C TYR A 321 -6.71 -20.08 -8.99
N CYS A 322 -7.84 -20.47 -8.41
CA CYS A 322 -9.14 -20.38 -9.04
C CYS A 322 -10.11 -19.63 -8.12
N LEU A 323 -10.64 -18.50 -8.56
CA LEU A 323 -11.82 -17.90 -7.96
C LEU A 323 -13.05 -18.61 -8.51
N ALA A 324 -13.72 -19.37 -7.66
CA ALA A 324 -14.94 -20.08 -7.97
C ALA A 324 -16.15 -19.29 -7.46
N ILE A 325 -17.11 -19.01 -8.34
CA ILE A 325 -18.42 -18.50 -7.96
C ILE A 325 -19.44 -19.61 -8.24
N SER A 326 -20.18 -19.98 -7.21
CA SER A 326 -21.22 -21.00 -7.27
C SER A 326 -22.52 -20.49 -6.64
N THR A 327 -23.61 -21.18 -6.91
CA THR A 327 -24.92 -20.86 -6.31
C THR A 327 -25.53 -22.07 -5.62
N ASP A 328 -26.43 -21.82 -4.68
CA ASP A 328 -27.31 -22.86 -4.17
C ASP A 328 -28.31 -23.34 -5.24
N ASN A 329 -28.98 -24.46 -4.96
CA ASN A 329 -29.93 -25.09 -5.87
C ASN A 329 -31.13 -24.19 -6.22
N GLY A 330 -31.36 -23.13 -5.45
CA GLY A 330 -32.44 -22.16 -5.66
C GLY A 330 -32.04 -20.93 -6.47
N GLY A 331 -30.76 -20.71 -6.75
CA GLY A 331 -30.30 -19.48 -7.41
C GLY A 331 -30.44 -18.23 -6.53
N THR A 332 -30.58 -18.40 -5.21
CA THR A 332 -30.88 -17.30 -4.27
C THR A 332 -29.67 -16.88 -3.47
N ASN A 333 -28.74 -17.80 -3.21
CA ASN A 333 -27.49 -17.52 -2.51
C ASN A 333 -26.30 -17.92 -3.35
N TYR A 334 -25.33 -17.02 -3.42
CA TYR A 334 -24.10 -17.18 -4.18
C TYR A 334 -22.92 -17.19 -3.23
N PHE A 335 -21.92 -17.98 -3.59
CA PHE A 335 -20.72 -18.21 -2.80
C PHE A 335 -19.50 -17.88 -3.65
N ALA A 336 -18.56 -17.15 -3.06
CA ALA A 336 -17.26 -16.88 -3.65
C ALA A 336 -16.18 -17.55 -2.81
N ASP A 337 -15.36 -18.36 -3.49
CA ASP A 337 -14.31 -19.15 -2.88
C ASP A 337 -13.03 -19.01 -3.70
N ILE A 338 -11.89 -18.82 -3.03
CA ILE A 338 -10.59 -18.88 -3.69
C ILE A 338 -9.93 -20.22 -3.40
N ILE A 339 -9.45 -20.87 -4.45
CA ILE A 339 -8.86 -22.19 -4.39
C ILE A 339 -7.39 -22.06 -4.79
N GLU A 340 -6.48 -22.38 -3.87
CA GLU A 340 -5.05 -22.50 -4.16
C GLU A 340 -4.78 -23.86 -4.78
N LEU A 341 -4.26 -23.84 -6.01
CA LEU A 341 -3.97 -25.04 -6.80
C LEU A 341 -2.68 -25.69 -6.30
N LYS A 342 -2.69 -27.01 -6.08
CA LYS A 342 -1.53 -27.74 -5.51
C LYS A 342 -1.35 -29.10 -6.17
N THR A 343 -0.23 -29.76 -5.91
CA THR A 343 -0.15 -31.23 -6.11
C THR A 343 -0.69 -31.91 -4.86
N GLY A 344 -1.64 -32.84 -5.01
CA GLY A 344 -2.46 -33.33 -3.90
C GLY A 344 -3.69 -32.44 -3.71
N ASN A 345 -4.34 -32.45 -2.55
CA ASN A 345 -5.60 -31.73 -2.39
C ASN A 345 -5.42 -30.21 -2.50
N SER A 346 -6.16 -29.58 -3.41
CA SER A 346 -6.26 -28.12 -3.50
C SER A 346 -6.85 -27.54 -2.22
N THR A 347 -6.43 -26.32 -1.86
CA THR A 347 -6.85 -25.68 -0.61
C THR A 347 -7.85 -24.57 -0.89
N LYS A 348 -9.08 -24.72 -0.40
CA LYS A 348 -10.11 -23.69 -0.50
C LYS A 348 -10.10 -22.74 0.70
N THR A 349 -10.20 -21.45 0.41
CA THR A 349 -10.51 -20.39 1.37
C THR A 349 -11.83 -19.73 0.98
N ARG A 350 -12.80 -19.75 1.88
CA ARG A 350 -14.08 -19.08 1.65
C ARG A 350 -13.90 -17.57 1.75
N LEU A 351 -14.31 -16.84 0.72
CA LEU A 351 -14.30 -15.37 0.73
C LEU A 351 -15.57 -14.85 1.39
N GLY A 352 -16.73 -15.31 0.92
CA GLY A 352 -18.02 -14.90 1.47
C GLY A 352 -19.22 -15.43 0.69
N ASN A 353 -20.40 -14.90 0.99
CA ASN A 353 -21.63 -15.20 0.29
C ASN A 353 -22.53 -13.97 0.23
N ALA A 354 -23.37 -13.89 -0.79
CA ALA A 354 -24.36 -12.84 -0.96
C ALA A 354 -25.67 -13.43 -1.49
N SER A 355 -26.77 -12.80 -1.14
CA SER A 355 -28.09 -13.14 -1.69
C SER A 355 -28.46 -12.15 -2.79
N THR A 356 -29.26 -12.57 -3.76
CA THR A 356 -29.68 -11.68 -4.86
C THR A 356 -30.30 -10.39 -4.32
N GLY A 357 -29.76 -9.24 -4.72
CA GLY A 357 -30.23 -7.91 -4.27
C GLY A 357 -29.81 -7.50 -2.85
N PHE A 358 -29.03 -8.33 -2.14
CA PHE A 358 -28.49 -8.04 -0.82
C PHE A 358 -26.99 -8.34 -0.79
N PRO A 359 -26.13 -7.35 -1.08
CA PRO A 359 -24.69 -7.54 -1.08
C PRO A 359 -24.15 -7.78 0.34
N SER A 360 -22.99 -8.43 0.41
CA SER A 360 -22.20 -8.63 1.62
C SER A 360 -21.00 -7.67 1.66
N SER A 361 -20.16 -7.76 2.69
CA SER A 361 -18.94 -6.95 2.80
C SER A 361 -17.84 -7.30 1.78
N VAL A 362 -17.98 -8.43 1.08
CA VAL A 362 -16.96 -8.96 0.15
C VAL A 362 -17.52 -9.34 -1.22
N MET A 363 -18.84 -9.35 -1.38
CA MET A 363 -19.51 -9.85 -2.59
C MET A 363 -20.80 -9.10 -2.88
N GLY A 364 -20.95 -8.61 -4.12
CA GLY A 364 -22.18 -8.06 -4.68
C GLY A 364 -22.77 -8.99 -5.73
N VAL A 365 -24.10 -9.09 -5.80
CA VAL A 365 -24.79 -9.99 -6.74
C VAL A 365 -26.02 -9.33 -7.34
N ASN A 366 -26.05 -9.29 -8.67
CA ASN A 366 -27.24 -8.98 -9.45
C ASN A 366 -27.41 -9.97 -10.60
N ASN A 367 -28.31 -10.94 -10.41
CA ASN A 367 -28.69 -11.92 -11.44
C ASN A 367 -29.91 -11.47 -12.28
N GLY A 368 -30.21 -10.16 -12.31
CA GLY A 368 -31.30 -9.58 -13.11
C GLY A 368 -31.05 -9.63 -14.62
N ASN A 369 -29.93 -10.21 -15.03
CA ASN A 369 -29.53 -10.32 -16.41
C ASN A 369 -30.45 -11.30 -17.17
N SER A 370 -31.21 -10.78 -18.14
CA SER A 370 -32.14 -11.57 -18.98
C SER A 370 -31.55 -12.03 -20.31
N GLY A 371 -30.31 -11.64 -20.64
CA GLY A 371 -29.63 -12.05 -21.86
C GLY A 371 -28.24 -11.43 -22.01
N ILE A 372 -27.42 -11.96 -22.92
CA ILE A 372 -25.98 -11.67 -23.03
C ILE A 372 -25.60 -10.20 -23.33
N GLY A 373 -26.56 -9.29 -23.53
CA GLY A 373 -26.29 -7.88 -23.81
C GLY A 373 -26.16 -6.98 -22.57
N ASP A 374 -26.40 -7.50 -21.37
CA ASP A 374 -26.22 -6.72 -20.13
C ASP A 374 -24.79 -6.92 -19.58
N TYR A 375 -23.97 -5.87 -19.70
CA TYR A 375 -22.57 -5.84 -19.29
C TYR A 375 -22.35 -5.20 -17.92
N ASN A 376 -23.42 -4.72 -17.29
CA ASN A 376 -23.33 -4.02 -16.01
C ASN A 376 -23.86 -4.88 -14.86
N LEU A 377 -24.64 -5.91 -15.14
CA LEU A 377 -25.14 -6.85 -14.12
C LEU A 377 -24.23 -8.08 -13.99
N GLY A 378 -24.00 -8.49 -12.74
CA GLY A 378 -23.36 -9.76 -12.45
C GLY A 378 -22.85 -9.84 -11.01
N PHE A 379 -21.58 -10.16 -10.86
CA PHE A 379 -20.94 -10.43 -9.58
C PHE A 379 -19.85 -9.42 -9.31
N GLU A 380 -19.69 -9.05 -8.05
CA GLU A 380 -18.52 -8.30 -7.59
C GLU A 380 -17.90 -9.11 -6.45
N VAL A 381 -16.59 -9.35 -6.50
CA VAL A 381 -15.91 -10.16 -5.48
C VAL A 381 -14.60 -9.51 -5.09
N GLU A 382 -14.43 -9.28 -3.79
CA GLU A 382 -13.20 -8.78 -3.19
C GLU A 382 -12.25 -9.92 -2.83
N VAL A 383 -10.97 -9.79 -3.20
CA VAL A 383 -9.91 -10.75 -2.87
C VAL A 383 -8.66 -10.02 -2.38
N LEU A 384 -8.08 -10.46 -1.28
CA LEU A 384 -6.79 -9.96 -0.80
C LEU A 384 -5.67 -10.34 -1.77
N LYS A 385 -4.80 -9.39 -2.14
CA LYS A 385 -3.61 -9.65 -2.97
C LYS A 385 -2.70 -10.72 -2.35
N SER A 386 -2.52 -10.67 -1.03
CA SER A 386 -1.73 -11.65 -0.29
C SER A 386 -2.33 -13.06 -0.30
N LEU A 387 -3.67 -13.17 -0.37
CA LEU A 387 -4.35 -14.46 -0.39
C LEU A 387 -4.12 -15.22 -1.70
N ILE A 388 -3.98 -14.49 -2.81
CA ILE A 388 -3.61 -15.04 -4.12
C ILE A 388 -2.10 -14.95 -4.39
N GLY A 389 -1.28 -14.77 -3.34
CA GLY A 389 0.18 -14.73 -3.47
C GLY A 389 0.72 -13.64 -4.40
N TYR A 390 -0.10 -12.63 -4.75
CA TYR A 390 0.29 -11.56 -5.65
C TYR A 390 1.24 -10.59 -4.94
N THR A 391 2.32 -10.24 -5.63
CA THR A 391 3.32 -9.29 -5.12
C THR A 391 3.65 -8.22 -6.15
N VAL A 392 4.00 -8.64 -7.37
CA VAL A 392 4.36 -7.78 -8.51
C VAL A 392 4.06 -8.51 -9.82
N GLY A 393 4.05 -7.76 -10.92
CA GLY A 393 3.89 -8.31 -12.28
C GLY A 393 2.46 -8.28 -12.79
N ASP A 394 2.29 -8.67 -14.04
CA ASP A 394 0.98 -8.77 -14.67
C ASP A 394 0.21 -9.97 -14.09
N ILE A 395 -1.11 -9.88 -14.04
CA ILE A 395 -1.99 -11.03 -13.74
C ILE A 395 -2.63 -11.48 -15.06
N LYS A 396 -2.68 -12.79 -15.27
CA LYS A 396 -3.44 -13.37 -16.38
C LYS A 396 -4.68 -14.09 -15.87
N PHE A 397 -5.72 -14.09 -16.69
CA PHE A 397 -7.03 -14.65 -16.37
C PHE A 397 -7.43 -15.64 -17.44
N PHE A 398 -7.82 -16.85 -17.04
CA PHE A 398 -8.51 -17.78 -17.92
C PHE A 398 -9.85 -18.12 -17.29
N THR A 399 -10.94 -17.81 -18.00
CA THR A 399 -12.26 -17.83 -17.40
C THR A 399 -13.25 -18.59 -18.26
N LEU A 400 -14.05 -19.41 -17.60
CA LEU A 400 -15.10 -20.20 -18.23
C LEU A 400 -16.29 -20.38 -17.28
N THR A 401 -17.42 -20.79 -17.84
CA THR A 401 -18.53 -21.32 -17.04
C THR A 401 -18.69 -22.82 -17.24
N MET A 402 -19.19 -23.48 -16.21
CA MET A 402 -19.46 -24.91 -16.21
C MET A 402 -20.86 -25.21 -15.78
N GLN A 403 -21.44 -26.22 -16.43
CA GLN A 403 -22.54 -27.00 -15.88
C GLN A 403 -21.99 -27.93 -14.81
N ASP A 404 -22.56 -27.89 -13.60
CA ASP A 404 -22.13 -28.74 -12.48
C ASP A 404 -23.30 -29.49 -11.79
N ASP A 405 -24.29 -29.95 -12.56
CA ASP A 405 -25.46 -30.68 -12.03
C ASP A 405 -25.05 -31.91 -11.20
N SER A 406 -24.28 -32.81 -11.80
CA SER A 406 -23.93 -34.11 -11.22
C SER A 406 -22.69 -34.71 -11.88
N GLU A 407 -22.12 -35.75 -11.25
CA GLU A 407 -20.98 -36.53 -11.76
C GLU A 407 -21.21 -37.17 -13.13
N LEU A 408 -22.46 -37.26 -13.60
CA LEU A 408 -22.80 -37.80 -14.93
C LEU A 408 -23.26 -36.74 -15.92
N ASN A 409 -23.47 -35.50 -15.45
CA ASN A 409 -23.95 -34.38 -16.25
C ASN A 409 -23.24 -33.10 -15.84
N TYR A 410 -21.99 -32.99 -16.28
CA TYR A 410 -21.18 -31.78 -16.15
C TYR A 410 -20.47 -31.51 -17.47
N ASN A 411 -20.33 -30.25 -17.83
CA ASN A 411 -19.60 -29.86 -19.02
C ASN A 411 -18.96 -28.48 -18.85
N VAL A 412 -17.82 -28.29 -19.51
CA VAL A 412 -17.33 -26.94 -19.79
C VAL A 412 -18.20 -26.38 -20.89
N THR A 413 -18.90 -25.29 -20.60
CA THR A 413 -19.77 -24.67 -21.61
C THR A 413 -18.92 -23.92 -22.64
N ASN A 414 -19.52 -23.50 -23.75
CA ASN A 414 -18.83 -22.62 -24.71
C ASN A 414 -18.77 -21.14 -24.26
N SER A 415 -19.07 -20.81 -23.01
CA SER A 415 -18.94 -19.45 -22.48
C SER A 415 -17.57 -19.24 -21.84
N PHE A 416 -16.71 -18.55 -22.58
CA PHE A 416 -15.41 -18.05 -22.13
C PHE A 416 -15.42 -16.53 -22.08
N LEU A 417 -14.52 -15.94 -21.30
CA LEU A 417 -14.34 -14.49 -21.26
C LEU A 417 -13.79 -13.93 -22.59
N SER A 418 -12.74 -14.55 -23.12
CA SER A 418 -12.19 -14.22 -24.44
C SER A 418 -13.08 -14.81 -25.53
N PRO A 419 -13.32 -14.10 -26.65
CA PRO A 419 -14.23 -14.55 -27.70
C PRO A 419 -13.93 -15.96 -28.22
N GLU A 420 -14.87 -16.87 -28.01
CA GLU A 420 -14.91 -18.19 -28.64
C GLU A 420 -15.54 -18.02 -30.02
N LEU A 421 -14.87 -18.37 -31.12
CA LEU A 421 -15.35 -18.02 -32.46
C LEU A 421 -15.80 -19.23 -33.28
N SER A 422 -15.46 -20.43 -32.85
CA SER A 422 -15.54 -21.64 -33.67
C SER A 422 -16.63 -22.62 -33.26
N SER A 423 -17.13 -22.58 -32.02
CA SER A 423 -18.04 -23.60 -31.47
C SER A 423 -19.30 -23.02 -30.84
N SER A 424 -20.44 -23.44 -31.37
CA SER A 424 -21.74 -23.27 -30.71
C SER A 424 -22.10 -24.42 -29.77
N LEU A 425 -21.20 -25.40 -29.59
CA LEU A 425 -21.37 -26.56 -28.74
C LEU A 425 -20.46 -26.48 -27.51
N ASP A 426 -20.93 -27.04 -26.40
CA ASP A 426 -20.13 -27.22 -25.20
C ASP A 426 -18.91 -28.10 -25.48
N TYR A 427 -17.85 -27.83 -24.75
CA TYR A 427 -16.60 -28.60 -24.79
C TYR A 427 -16.72 -29.96 -24.09
N GLY A 428 -17.85 -30.17 -23.39
CA GLY A 428 -18.17 -31.45 -22.74
C GLY A 428 -17.35 -31.68 -21.48
N SER A 429 -17.21 -32.95 -21.11
CA SER A 429 -16.45 -33.42 -19.95
C SER A 429 -15.11 -34.04 -20.32
N SER A 430 -14.75 -34.11 -21.60
CA SER A 430 -13.49 -34.72 -22.02
C SER A 430 -12.31 -33.76 -21.86
N ALA A 431 -11.11 -34.31 -21.74
CA ALA A 431 -9.86 -33.53 -21.76
C ALA A 431 -9.78 -32.65 -23.02
N MET A 432 -9.43 -31.38 -22.82
CA MET A 432 -9.33 -30.37 -23.86
C MET A 432 -7.95 -29.72 -23.86
N ASP A 433 -7.37 -29.51 -25.04
CA ASP A 433 -6.19 -28.65 -25.18
C ASP A 433 -6.65 -27.28 -25.68
N TYR A 434 -6.59 -26.27 -24.82
CA TYR A 434 -7.02 -24.92 -25.15
C TYR A 434 -6.02 -24.18 -26.06
N ASN A 435 -4.75 -24.63 -26.13
CA ASN A 435 -3.76 -24.07 -27.08
C ASN A 435 -4.20 -24.17 -28.54
N VAL A 436 -5.03 -25.16 -28.85
CA VAL A 436 -5.54 -25.42 -30.21
C VAL A 436 -6.98 -24.96 -30.39
N LYS A 437 -7.49 -24.14 -29.46
CA LYS A 437 -8.84 -23.58 -29.46
C LYS A 437 -8.78 -22.06 -29.43
N ASP A 438 -9.95 -21.42 -29.51
CA ASP A 438 -10.09 -19.98 -29.56
C ASP A 438 -10.01 -19.22 -28.22
N PRO A 439 -10.39 -19.78 -27.04
CA PRO A 439 -10.32 -19.01 -25.81
C PRO A 439 -8.86 -18.82 -25.39
N ASN A 440 -8.49 -17.57 -25.12
CA ASN A 440 -7.15 -17.19 -24.69
C ASN A 440 -7.21 -16.53 -23.31
N PRO A 441 -6.14 -16.61 -22.50
CA PRO A 441 -6.03 -15.86 -21.26
C PRO A 441 -5.93 -14.35 -21.54
N VAL A 442 -6.64 -13.57 -20.72
CA VAL A 442 -6.62 -12.11 -20.75
C VAL A 442 -5.52 -11.61 -19.81
N VAL A 443 -4.69 -10.67 -20.26
CA VAL A 443 -3.56 -10.13 -19.47
C VAL A 443 -3.88 -8.74 -18.94
N VAL A 444 -3.66 -8.52 -17.64
CA VAL A 444 -3.84 -7.22 -16.97
C VAL A 444 -2.52 -6.75 -16.40
N SER A 445 -2.19 -5.50 -16.70
CA SER A 445 -0.91 -4.88 -16.35
C SER A 445 -0.71 -4.79 -14.84
N ALA A 446 0.51 -4.99 -14.37
CA ALA A 446 0.89 -4.68 -12.99
C ALA A 446 0.49 -3.25 -12.57
N ASP A 447 0.62 -2.30 -13.50
CA ASP A 447 0.27 -0.88 -13.29
C ASP A 447 -1.25 -0.69 -13.14
N ALA A 448 -2.07 -1.57 -13.72
CA ALA A 448 -3.53 -1.56 -13.53
C ALA A 448 -3.93 -2.03 -12.12
N LEU A 449 -3.01 -2.62 -11.36
CA LEU A 449 -3.24 -3.15 -10.02
C LEU A 449 -2.88 -2.12 -8.93
N ILE A 450 -2.65 -0.86 -9.33
CA ILE A 450 -2.42 0.30 -8.48
C ILE A 450 -3.56 1.31 -8.70
N PRO A 451 -4.28 1.77 -7.65
CA PRO A 451 -5.39 2.70 -7.82
C PRO A 451 -4.95 4.06 -8.35
N CYS A 452 -5.84 4.75 -9.07
CA CYS A 452 -5.64 6.15 -9.44
C CYS A 452 -5.90 7.08 -8.25
N TYR A 453 -4.90 7.86 -7.86
CA TYR A 453 -5.00 8.81 -6.76
C TYR A 453 -4.96 10.25 -7.22
N LYS A 454 -5.63 11.13 -6.48
CA LYS A 454 -5.27 12.55 -6.39
C LYS A 454 -4.73 12.85 -5.01
N GLU A 455 -3.83 13.82 -4.93
CA GLU A 455 -3.20 14.20 -3.68
C GLU A 455 -3.15 15.73 -3.52
N ALA A 456 -3.13 16.16 -2.26
CA ALA A 456 -2.87 17.53 -1.86
C ALA A 456 -1.99 17.51 -0.61
N SER A 457 -1.11 18.51 -0.49
CA SER A 457 -0.15 18.58 0.61
C SER A 457 -0.05 20.00 1.15
N ILE A 458 0.24 20.12 2.45
CA ILE A 458 0.56 21.38 3.13
C ILE A 458 1.89 21.20 3.85
N LEU A 459 2.82 22.14 3.63
CA LEU A 459 4.02 22.27 4.43
C LEU A 459 3.68 22.98 5.74
N ILE A 460 4.01 22.35 6.86
CA ILE A 460 3.70 22.85 8.19
C ILE A 460 4.79 23.79 8.68
N ASN A 461 4.39 25.03 9.00
CA ASN A 461 5.26 26.02 9.61
C ASN A 461 4.80 26.26 11.05
N LEU A 462 5.46 25.59 11.99
CA LEU A 462 5.23 25.74 13.42
C LEU A 462 6.39 26.46 14.09
N ASP A 463 6.09 27.17 15.17
CA ASP A 463 7.07 27.76 16.07
C ASP A 463 7.42 26.79 17.19
N GLU A 464 8.71 26.52 17.36
CA GLU A 464 9.20 25.67 18.45
C GLU A 464 8.85 26.29 19.80
N LYS A 465 8.39 25.46 20.75
CA LYS A 465 8.14 25.92 22.12
C LYS A 465 9.45 26.36 22.79
N PRO A 466 9.42 27.36 23.69
CA PRO A 466 10.60 27.74 24.46
C PRO A 466 11.11 26.53 25.25
N THR A 467 12.42 26.46 25.49
CA THR A 467 13.02 25.41 26.32
C THR A 467 12.30 25.34 27.67
N THR A 468 11.96 24.12 28.12
CA THR A 468 11.32 23.94 29.43
C THR A 468 12.20 24.53 30.52
N ALA A 469 11.67 25.47 31.29
CA ALA A 469 12.37 26.12 32.39
C ALA A 469 12.51 25.16 33.57
N THR A 470 13.69 25.16 34.17
CA THR A 470 14.02 24.43 35.39
C THR A 470 14.90 25.32 36.26
N VAL A 471 14.88 25.08 37.57
CA VAL A 471 15.65 25.82 38.59
C VAL A 471 16.27 24.83 39.57
N GLY A 472 17.15 25.32 40.45
CA GLY A 472 17.70 24.53 41.55
C GLY A 472 16.68 24.19 42.64
N ALA A 473 17.14 23.45 43.66
CA ALA A 473 16.36 23.22 44.87
C ALA A 473 16.21 24.52 45.69
N ASP A 474 15.16 24.59 46.50
CA ASP A 474 14.93 25.68 47.44
C ASP A 474 16.14 25.90 48.37
N GLN A 475 16.39 27.16 48.72
CA GLN A 475 17.60 27.56 49.43
C GLN A 475 17.26 28.20 50.79
N TYR A 476 18.16 27.99 51.76
CA TYR A 476 18.18 28.67 53.05
C TYR A 476 19.56 29.27 53.25
N ASN A 477 19.64 30.59 53.37
CA ASN A 477 20.88 31.36 53.34
C ASN A 477 21.00 32.25 54.57
N CYS A 478 22.07 32.05 55.36
CA CYS A 478 22.41 32.87 56.53
C CYS A 478 23.06 34.23 56.16
N SER A 479 22.70 34.79 55.01
CA SER A 479 23.13 36.11 54.53
C SER A 479 22.09 36.66 53.57
N LEU A 480 22.14 37.94 53.22
CA LEU A 480 21.25 38.55 52.23
C LEU A 480 21.67 38.28 50.76
N SER A 481 22.40 37.18 50.51
CA SER A 481 22.85 36.77 49.18
C SER A 481 22.65 35.27 48.99
N SER A 482 22.09 34.90 47.84
CA SER A 482 21.77 33.51 47.49
C SER A 482 23.01 32.80 46.95
N THR A 483 22.95 31.47 46.90
CA THR A 483 23.83 30.72 45.98
C THR A 483 23.27 30.80 44.56
N SER A 484 23.90 30.13 43.58
CA SER A 484 23.36 30.11 42.22
C SER A 484 21.93 29.57 42.22
N LEU A 485 21.03 30.26 41.52
CA LEU A 485 19.63 29.86 41.41
C LEU A 485 19.44 28.64 40.47
N ASN A 486 20.50 28.25 39.75
CA ASN A 486 20.57 27.06 38.88
C ASN A 486 19.43 26.96 37.85
N GLY A 487 19.07 28.09 37.24
CA GLY A 487 18.25 28.11 36.04
C GLY A 487 18.96 27.45 34.86
N ASN A 488 18.25 26.67 34.05
CA ASN A 488 18.86 26.04 32.87
C ASN A 488 19.17 27.04 31.75
N SER A 489 20.15 26.70 30.91
CA SER A 489 20.47 27.44 29.68
C SER A 489 19.46 27.10 28.58
N PRO A 490 18.71 28.08 28.04
CA PRO A 490 17.77 27.84 26.94
C PRO A 490 18.48 27.44 25.64
N THR A 491 17.88 26.53 24.89
CA THR A 491 18.20 26.24 23.48
C THR A 491 17.26 26.98 22.51
N VAL A 492 16.01 27.23 22.93
CA VAL A 492 14.99 27.98 22.20
C VAL A 492 14.45 29.08 23.10
N GLY A 493 14.59 30.33 22.64
CA GLY A 493 14.21 31.53 23.39
C GLY A 493 15.31 32.06 24.32
N SER A 494 14.95 33.01 25.16
CA SER A 494 15.82 33.66 26.15
C SER A 494 15.24 33.57 27.55
N GLY A 495 16.09 33.30 28.53
CA GLY A 495 15.72 33.20 29.94
C GLY A 495 15.84 34.54 30.68
N LYS A 496 14.96 34.76 31.66
CA LYS A 496 14.98 35.94 32.53
C LYS A 496 14.45 35.60 33.93
N TRP A 497 15.15 36.07 34.96
CA TRP A 497 14.72 36.04 36.34
C TRP A 497 13.80 37.22 36.68
N THR A 498 12.76 36.95 37.47
CA THR A 498 11.89 37.98 38.05
C THR A 498 11.57 37.66 39.51
N LEU A 499 11.40 38.71 40.32
CA LEU A 499 10.81 38.57 41.64
C LEU A 499 9.31 38.27 41.50
N LYS A 500 8.86 37.12 42.01
CA LYS A 500 7.44 36.76 42.09
C LYS A 500 6.81 37.29 43.37
N SER A 501 7.51 37.14 44.50
CA SER A 501 7.08 37.62 45.82
C SER A 501 8.26 37.75 46.78
N GLY A 502 8.22 38.72 47.68
CA GLY A 502 9.20 38.90 48.77
C GLY A 502 9.03 40.25 49.48
N PRO A 503 9.59 40.44 50.68
CA PRO A 503 9.39 41.65 51.50
C PRO A 503 10.21 42.87 51.07
N GLY A 504 11.27 42.71 50.27
CA GLY A 504 12.22 43.76 49.92
C GLY A 504 12.60 43.84 48.44
N LEU A 505 13.55 44.71 48.13
CA LEU A 505 14.16 44.85 46.81
C LEU A 505 15.13 43.72 46.52
N VAL A 506 15.26 43.39 45.24
CA VAL A 506 16.11 42.29 44.76
C VAL A 506 17.00 42.78 43.65
N ASN A 507 18.28 42.43 43.72
CA ASN A 507 19.23 42.62 42.65
C ASN A 507 19.76 41.25 42.20
N PHE A 508 19.67 40.96 40.90
CA PHE A 508 20.22 39.74 40.31
C PHE A 508 21.62 40.03 39.77
N SER A 509 22.58 39.15 40.04
CA SER A 509 23.94 39.31 39.51
C SER A 509 23.97 39.38 37.97
N ASN A 510 23.09 38.62 37.31
CA ASN A 510 22.76 38.78 35.91
C ASN A 510 21.36 38.22 35.65
N VAL A 511 20.39 39.11 35.48
CA VAL A 511 18.97 38.75 35.35
C VAL A 511 18.65 37.82 34.16
N ILE A 512 19.50 37.75 33.13
CA ILE A 512 19.30 36.88 31.95
C ILE A 512 20.16 35.61 31.98
N SER A 513 20.90 35.36 33.06
CA SER A 513 21.73 34.16 33.20
C SER A 513 21.06 33.13 34.11
N GLY A 514 21.00 31.88 33.64
CA GLY A 514 20.48 30.77 34.45
C GLY A 514 21.24 30.56 35.76
N VAL A 515 22.56 30.82 35.76
CA VAL A 515 23.41 30.68 36.95
C VAL A 515 23.46 31.93 37.84
N SER A 516 22.54 32.90 37.66
CA SER A 516 22.49 34.12 38.48
C SER A 516 22.39 33.81 39.97
N THR A 517 22.94 34.70 40.79
CA THR A 517 22.59 34.82 42.21
C THR A 517 21.62 35.99 42.41
N ALA A 518 20.95 36.03 43.56
CA ALA A 518 20.08 37.12 43.99
C ALA A 518 20.58 37.67 45.33
N SER A 519 20.63 39.00 45.44
CA SER A 519 20.87 39.71 46.70
C SER A 519 19.66 40.55 47.07
N VAL A 520 19.30 40.57 48.35
CA VAL A 520 18.13 41.27 48.88
C VAL A 520 18.52 42.32 49.92
N ASP A 521 17.65 43.29 50.18
CA ASP A 521 17.87 44.34 51.20
C ASP A 521 17.19 44.04 52.54
N VAL A 522 16.17 43.16 52.54
CA VAL A 522 15.41 42.74 53.72
C VAL A 522 15.41 41.22 53.82
N GLU A 523 15.66 40.68 55.03
CA GLU A 523 15.54 39.25 55.29
C GLU A 523 14.09 38.74 55.16
N GLY A 524 13.93 37.45 54.89
CA GLY A 524 12.63 36.81 54.70
C GLY A 524 12.59 35.83 53.54
N ILE A 525 11.38 35.39 53.21
CA ILE A 525 11.14 34.39 52.16
C ILE A 525 10.85 35.08 50.83
N TYR A 526 11.62 34.73 49.80
CA TYR A 526 11.45 35.19 48.43
C TYR A 526 11.12 34.03 47.50
N VAL A 527 10.33 34.30 46.47
CA VAL A 527 10.11 33.38 45.35
C VAL A 527 10.58 34.08 44.08
N PHE A 528 11.52 33.44 43.38
CA PHE A 528 12.03 33.91 42.10
C PHE A 528 11.51 33.00 40.98
N THR A 529 11.11 33.60 39.86
CA THR A 529 10.66 32.87 38.67
C THR A 529 11.71 32.97 37.57
N TRP A 530 12.16 31.83 37.05
CA TRP A 530 12.90 31.72 35.80
C TRP A 530 11.91 31.57 34.65
N SER A 531 11.87 32.54 33.73
CA SER A 531 10.98 32.52 32.57
C SER A 531 11.79 32.43 31.29
N ILE A 532 11.53 31.41 30.46
CA ILE A 532 12.12 31.25 29.13
C ILE A 532 11.04 31.58 28.10
N SER A 533 11.30 32.58 27.25
CA SER A 533 10.38 33.03 26.20
C SER A 533 11.08 33.17 24.86
N ASN A 534 10.39 32.79 23.79
CA ASN A 534 10.79 33.08 22.40
C ASN A 534 9.99 34.26 21.80
N GLY A 535 9.09 34.88 22.58
CA GLY A 535 8.24 36.00 22.15
C GLY A 535 7.03 35.63 21.29
N VAL A 536 6.88 34.34 20.95
CA VAL A 536 5.88 33.85 19.99
C VAL A 536 4.93 32.87 20.68
N CYS A 537 5.51 31.88 21.36
CA CYS A 537 4.79 30.87 22.09
C CYS A 537 4.67 31.20 23.59
N PRO A 538 3.70 30.59 24.31
CA PRO A 538 3.61 30.74 25.75
C PRO A 538 4.96 30.43 26.43
N PRO A 539 5.46 31.32 27.31
CA PRO A 539 6.74 31.12 27.97
C PRO A 539 6.70 29.91 28.90
N SER A 540 7.85 29.26 29.09
CA SER A 540 8.02 28.23 30.12
C SER A 540 8.55 28.89 31.39
N THR A 541 8.01 28.53 32.55
CA THR A 541 8.41 29.13 33.83
C THR A 541 8.68 28.09 34.91
N ALA A 542 9.64 28.35 35.80
CA ALA A 542 9.92 27.56 36.99
C ALA A 542 10.25 28.47 38.18
N ASP A 543 9.77 28.11 39.36
CA ASP A 543 9.90 28.92 40.59
C ASP A 543 10.88 28.26 41.58
N ILE A 544 11.70 29.09 42.23
CA ILE A 544 12.58 28.69 43.34
C ILE A 544 12.26 29.55 44.57
N LYS A 545 12.19 28.92 45.74
CA LYS A 545 12.05 29.60 47.02
C LYS A 545 13.42 29.78 47.67
N VAL A 546 13.71 31.01 48.13
CA VAL A 546 14.95 31.32 48.86
C VAL A 546 14.58 32.04 50.15
N GLU A 547 15.03 31.49 51.27
CA GLU A 547 14.91 32.11 52.60
C GLU A 547 16.23 32.77 52.97
N PHE A 548 16.21 34.08 53.12
CA PHE A 548 17.36 34.86 53.58
C PHE A 548 17.17 35.18 55.06
N HIS A 549 18.18 34.90 55.86
CA HIS A 549 18.21 35.23 57.27
C HIS A 549 19.59 35.76 57.63
N VAL A 550 19.69 36.81 58.45
CA VAL A 550 20.99 37.28 58.95
C VAL A 550 21.08 36.93 60.43
N PRO A 551 21.81 35.85 60.81
CA PRO A 551 21.96 35.53 62.22
C PRO A 551 22.74 36.63 62.93
N LEU A 552 22.28 36.98 64.13
CA LEU A 552 22.96 37.95 64.99
C LEU A 552 24.35 37.43 65.38
N LEU A 553 25.36 38.28 65.29
CA LEU A 553 26.68 38.01 65.88
C LEU A 553 26.56 38.06 67.40
N THR A 554 27.07 37.04 68.10
CA THR A 554 27.21 37.09 69.55
C THR A 554 28.30 38.10 69.93
N PRO A 555 28.05 38.97 70.93
CA PRO A 555 29.08 39.88 71.40
C PRO A 555 30.26 39.08 71.96
N THR A 556 31.46 39.35 71.44
CA THR A 556 32.70 38.72 71.91
C THR A 556 33.41 39.66 72.87
N ALA A 557 33.71 39.14 74.05
CA ALA A 557 34.48 39.81 75.09
C ALA A 557 35.59 38.88 75.56
N SER A 558 36.78 39.42 75.80
CA SER A 558 37.89 38.65 76.37
C SER A 558 37.94 38.82 77.88
N ASN A 559 38.22 37.74 78.60
CA ASN A 559 38.46 37.80 80.03
C ASN A 559 39.69 38.69 80.32
N GLN A 560 39.55 39.62 81.24
CA GLN A 560 40.68 40.37 81.78
C GLN A 560 41.00 39.84 83.18
N THR A 561 42.28 39.61 83.47
CA THR A 561 42.74 39.19 84.79
C THR A 561 43.71 40.22 85.32
N VAL A 562 43.38 40.81 86.47
CA VAL A 562 44.22 41.82 87.13
C VAL A 562 44.28 41.50 88.62
N CYS A 563 45.46 41.69 89.22
CA CYS A 563 45.65 41.49 90.66
C CYS A 563 45.03 42.65 91.44
N ALA A 564 44.32 42.36 92.53
CA ALA A 564 43.74 43.38 93.39
C ALA A 564 44.84 44.24 94.04
N SER A 565 44.78 45.56 93.85
CA SER A 565 45.69 46.54 94.45
C SER A 565 44.91 47.69 95.12
N LEU A 566 45.56 48.40 96.04
CA LEU A 566 45.06 49.64 96.63
C LEU A 566 45.95 50.81 96.18
N PRO A 567 45.39 51.89 95.57
CA PRO A 567 43.97 52.13 95.32
C PRO A 567 43.36 51.28 94.19
N ILE A 568 42.02 51.22 94.14
CA ILE A 568 41.21 50.43 93.20
C ILE A 568 41.57 50.79 91.74
N GLN A 569 41.83 49.78 90.93
CA GLN A 569 42.09 49.95 89.49
C GLN A 569 40.78 50.03 88.70
N THR A 570 40.74 50.89 87.69
CA THR A 570 39.66 50.92 86.69
C THR A 570 39.95 49.88 85.61
N LEU A 571 39.01 48.96 85.38
CA LEU A 571 39.07 48.01 84.27
C LEU A 571 38.23 48.55 83.09
N THR A 572 38.76 48.46 81.88
CA THR A 572 38.02 48.79 80.66
C THR A 572 37.82 47.51 79.87
N ALA A 573 36.62 46.95 79.94
CA ALA A 573 36.25 45.83 79.08
C ALA A 573 35.87 46.35 77.69
N MET A 574 36.31 45.65 76.65
CA MET A 574 35.89 45.92 75.27
C MET A 574 35.12 44.69 74.77
N ALA A 575 33.95 44.94 74.19
CA ALA A 575 33.20 43.95 73.44
C ALA A 575 32.91 44.53 72.06
N SER A 576 32.99 43.68 71.04
CA SER A 576 32.52 44.02 69.71
C SER A 576 31.11 43.47 69.50
N ALA A 577 30.20 44.33 69.04
CA ALA A 577 28.87 43.98 68.53
C ALA A 577 28.71 44.47 67.09
N GLN A 578 27.65 44.02 66.42
CA GLN A 578 27.35 44.42 65.04
C GLN A 578 27.00 45.92 64.95
N ALA A 579 27.22 46.54 63.78
CA ALA A 579 26.90 47.95 63.58
C ALA A 579 25.41 48.21 63.82
N GLY A 580 25.10 49.15 64.73
CA GLY A 580 23.73 49.49 65.13
C GLY A 580 23.22 48.78 66.38
N GLU A 581 23.94 47.76 66.88
CA GLU A 581 23.60 47.07 68.13
C GLU A 581 24.26 47.75 69.34
N THR A 582 23.63 47.60 70.52
CA THR A 582 24.14 48.14 71.78
C THR A 582 24.65 47.00 72.66
N VAL A 583 25.89 47.09 73.15
CA VAL A 583 26.42 46.15 74.14
C VAL A 583 25.92 46.57 75.52
N VAL A 584 25.38 45.60 76.28
CA VAL A 584 24.99 45.78 77.68
C VAL A 584 25.86 44.87 78.54
N TRP A 585 26.48 45.42 79.58
CA TRP A 585 27.34 44.68 80.50
C TRP A 585 26.63 44.36 81.81
N TYR A 586 26.91 43.18 82.36
CA TYR A 586 26.35 42.70 83.63
C TYR A 586 27.46 42.33 84.62
N ASP A 587 27.20 42.52 85.93
CA ASP A 587 28.14 42.18 87.01
C ASP A 587 28.18 40.68 87.37
N ALA A 588 27.29 39.84 86.82
CA ALA A 588 27.24 38.41 87.06
C ALA A 588 26.71 37.62 85.85
N ALA A 589 27.11 36.35 85.74
CA ALA A 589 26.73 35.46 84.64
C ALA A 589 25.23 35.11 84.60
N THR A 590 24.54 35.14 85.75
CA THR A 590 23.10 34.92 85.86
C THR A 590 22.52 35.85 86.92
N GLY A 591 21.51 36.64 86.58
CA GLY A 591 20.79 37.51 87.53
C GLY A 591 21.56 38.77 87.98
N GLY A 592 22.62 39.16 87.28
CA GLY A 592 23.40 40.36 87.59
C GLY A 592 22.68 41.68 87.24
N ASN A 593 23.18 42.79 87.79
CA ASN A 593 22.72 44.14 87.44
C ASN A 593 23.45 44.66 86.21
N VAL A 594 22.79 45.53 85.45
CA VAL A 594 23.41 46.26 84.34
C VAL A 594 24.45 47.22 84.92
N VAL A 595 25.69 47.13 84.44
CA VAL A 595 26.80 47.98 84.86
C VAL A 595 27.27 48.96 83.78
N SER A 596 26.90 48.74 82.52
CA SER A 596 27.13 49.68 81.42
C SER A 596 26.27 49.37 80.21
#